data_AF-E3FRE2-F1
#
_entry.id   AF-E3FRE2-F1
#
_cell.length_a   1.000
_cell.length_b   1.000
_cell.length_c   1.000
_cell.angle_alpha   90.00
_cell.angle_beta   90.00
_cell.angle_gamma   90.00
#
_symmetry.space_group_name_H-M   'P 1'
#
loop_
_entity.id
_entity.type
_entity.pdbx_description
1 polymer ?
#
loop_
_entity_poly.entity_id
_entity_poly.type
_entity_poly.pdbx_seq_one_letter_code
_entity_poly.pdbx_strand_id
1 'polypeptide(L)'
;MKKTQVEQESRVIVGAHGVAAEEDHLILGKVISVGVISLVIFIVGGIWAWRIQVATEKEQLPDGPAARPAAMGQYEIGIVNQRLFEQDFHAKQKISAQQQALHNGWGDQPGVAAHPNLDQAMERVISDARRAPPPPPPAPETAPESPSPTSPPR
;
A
#
# COMPACT_ATOMS: atom_id res chain seq x y z
N MET A 1 -60.93 6.74 15.76
CA MET A 1 -61.74 7.10 14.59
C MET A 1 -61.20 6.33 13.39
N LYS A 2 -61.93 5.30 12.95
CA LYS A 2 -61.57 4.45 11.81
C LYS A 2 -61.80 5.26 10.53
N LYS A 3 -60.73 5.59 9.80
CA LYS A 3 -60.86 6.08 8.42
C LYS A 3 -61.34 4.90 7.56
N THR A 4 -62.49 5.08 6.95
CA THR A 4 -63.21 4.08 6.16
C THR A 4 -62.44 3.73 4.89
N GLN A 5 -62.27 2.43 4.62
CA GLN A 5 -61.59 1.86 3.44
C GLN A 5 -62.08 2.45 2.10
N VAL A 6 -63.30 2.98 2.07
CA VAL A 6 -63.93 3.63 0.93
C VAL A 6 -63.14 4.85 0.40
N GLU A 7 -62.40 5.57 1.26
CA GLU A 7 -61.59 6.71 0.82
C GLU A 7 -60.26 6.28 0.15
N GLN A 8 -59.78 5.06 0.45
CA GLN A 8 -58.59 4.49 -0.19
C GLN A 8 -58.91 3.92 -1.58
N GLU A 9 -60.10 3.33 -1.76
CA GLU A 9 -60.51 2.76 -3.05
C GLU A 9 -60.90 3.83 -4.09
N SER A 10 -61.32 5.03 -3.65
CA SER A 10 -61.69 6.15 -4.53
C SER A 10 -60.49 6.83 -5.22
N ARG A 11 -59.24 6.51 -4.85
CA ARG A 11 -58.03 7.12 -5.44
C ARG A 11 -57.36 6.26 -6.52
N VAL A 12 -57.96 5.12 -6.87
CA VAL A 12 -57.46 4.25 -7.93
C VAL A 12 -58.13 4.62 -9.25
N ILE A 13 -57.45 5.38 -10.10
CA ILE A 13 -57.88 5.58 -11.48
C ILE A 13 -57.45 4.36 -12.28
N VAL A 14 -58.40 3.46 -12.55
CA VAL A 14 -58.16 2.25 -13.36
C VAL A 14 -58.04 2.66 -14.83
N GLY A 15 -56.83 2.59 -15.37
CA GLY A 15 -56.61 2.66 -16.82
C GLY A 15 -57.21 1.44 -17.52
N ALA A 16 -57.51 1.55 -18.82
CA ALA A 16 -58.25 0.57 -19.61
C ALA A 16 -57.69 -0.87 -19.62
N HIS A 17 -56.53 -1.13 -19.01
CA HIS A 17 -55.82 -2.42 -19.01
C HIS A 17 -55.57 -2.99 -17.61
N GLY A 18 -56.29 -2.54 -16.58
CA GLY A 18 -56.24 -3.17 -15.24
C GLY A 18 -54.92 -3.00 -14.49
N VAL A 19 -54.05 -2.12 -14.96
CA VAL A 19 -52.81 -1.76 -14.26
C VAL A 19 -53.15 -0.61 -13.32
N ALA A 20 -53.24 -0.91 -12.02
CA ALA A 20 -53.24 0.10 -10.99
C ALA A 20 -51.80 0.63 -10.87
N ALA A 21 -51.51 1.74 -11.52
CA ALA A 21 -50.30 2.49 -11.21
C ALA A 21 -50.61 3.32 -9.95
N GLU A 22 -49.93 3.01 -8.84
CA GLU A 22 -49.89 3.91 -7.69
C GLU A 22 -49.42 5.29 -8.18
N GLU A 23 -49.91 6.38 -7.58
CA GLU A 23 -49.40 7.73 -7.87
C GLU A 23 -47.87 7.68 -7.72
N ASP A 24 -47.15 7.83 -8.83
CA ASP A 24 -45.69 7.74 -8.88
C ASP A 24 -45.12 8.89 -8.03
N HIS A 25 -44.91 8.61 -6.75
CA HIS A 25 -44.36 9.54 -5.77
C HIS A 25 -42.85 9.71 -6.02
N LEU A 26 -42.50 10.23 -7.18
CA LEU A 26 -41.16 10.71 -7.47
C LEU A 26 -40.85 11.81 -6.45
N ILE A 27 -39.88 11.56 -5.58
CA ILE A 27 -39.37 12.54 -4.63
C ILE A 27 -38.52 13.54 -5.43
N LEU A 28 -39.18 14.41 -6.20
CA LEU A 28 -38.58 15.32 -7.17
C LEU A 28 -37.51 16.20 -6.52
N GLY A 29 -37.73 16.62 -5.27
CA GLY A 29 -36.74 17.38 -4.49
C GLY A 29 -35.44 16.61 -4.25
N LYS A 30 -35.50 15.29 -4.05
CA LYS A 30 -34.33 14.43 -3.88
C LYS A 30 -33.58 14.21 -5.19
N VAL A 31 -34.31 14.09 -6.30
CA VAL A 31 -33.71 14.00 -7.63
C VAL A 31 -32.96 15.28 -7.98
N ILE A 32 -33.59 16.44 -7.74
CA ILE A 32 -32.97 17.75 -7.95
C ILE A 32 -31.74 17.92 -7.04
N SER A 33 -31.82 17.55 -5.76
CA SER A 33 -30.69 17.70 -4.85
C SER A 33 -29.48 16.85 -5.26
N VAL A 34 -29.71 15.60 -5.69
CA VAL A 34 -28.66 14.74 -6.24
C VAL A 34 -28.02 15.37 -7.48
N GLY A 35 -28.83 15.93 -8.38
CA GLY A 35 -28.33 16.63 -9.57
C GLY A 35 -27.49 17.87 -9.25
N VAL A 36 -27.89 18.66 -8.25
CA VAL A 36 -27.13 19.84 -7.80
C VAL A 36 -25.81 19.41 -7.13
N ILE A 37 -25.86 18.40 -6.27
CA ILE A 37 -24.66 17.90 -5.58
C ILE A 37 -23.65 17.33 -6.58
N SER A 38 -24.10 16.54 -7.56
CA SER A 38 -23.21 15.97 -8.57
C SER A 38 -22.55 17.05 -9.43
N LEU A 39 -23.30 18.11 -9.78
CA LEU A 39 -22.78 19.26 -10.51
C LEU A 39 -21.67 19.97 -9.72
N VAL A 40 -21.87 20.20 -8.42
CA VAL A 40 -20.86 20.84 -7.55
C VAL A 40 -19.59 20.01 -7.48
N ILE A 41 -19.72 18.69 -7.30
CA ILE A 41 -18.56 17.77 -7.26
C ILE A 41 -17.79 17.83 -8.58
N PHE A 42 -18.49 17.84 -9.72
CA PHE A 42 -17.85 17.92 -11.04
C PHE A 42 -17.10 19.24 -11.23
N ILE A 43 -17.66 20.36 -10.80
CA ILE A 43 -17.01 21.67 -10.89
C ILE A 43 -15.74 21.70 -10.04
N VAL A 44 -15.81 21.23 -8.79
CA VAL A 44 -14.64 21.17 -7.90
C VAL A 44 -13.56 20.26 -8.47
N GLY A 45 -13.95 19.08 -8.95
CA GLY A 45 -13.04 18.13 -9.60
C GLY A 45 -12.39 18.72 -10.84
N GLY A 46 -13.15 19.43 -11.68
CA GLY A 46 -12.64 20.11 -12.88
C GLY A 46 -11.64 21.22 -12.56
N ILE A 47 -11.93 22.06 -11.56
CA ILE A 47 -11.00 23.10 -11.10
C ILE A 47 -9.71 22.47 -10.56
N TRP A 48 -9.81 21.38 -9.80
CA TRP A 48 -8.65 20.71 -9.24
C TRP A 48 -7.81 20.02 -10.32
N ALA A 49 -8.45 19.33 -11.26
CA ALA A 49 -7.78 18.72 -12.41
C ALA A 49 -7.06 19.77 -13.26
N TRP A 50 -7.72 20.89 -13.55
CA TRP A 50 -7.11 22.01 -14.27
C TRP A 50 -5.88 22.58 -13.55
N ARG A 51 -5.97 22.73 -12.22
CA ARG A 51 -4.84 23.19 -11.40
C ARG A 51 -3.64 22.24 -11.49
N ILE A 52 -3.88 20.93 -11.42
CA ILE A 52 -2.83 19.92 -11.58
C ILE A 52 -2.24 19.99 -12.98
N GLN A 53 -3.08 20.06 -14.01
CA GLN A 53 -2.62 20.14 -15.40
C GLN A 53 -1.70 21.35 -15.63
N VAL A 54 -2.10 22.55 -15.17
CA VAL A 54 -1.28 23.76 -15.32
C VAL A 54 0.04 23.67 -14.55
N ALA A 55 0.04 23.06 -13.36
CA ALA A 55 1.26 22.85 -12.60
C ALA A 55 2.22 21.89 -13.33
N THR A 56 1.67 20.76 -13.80
CA THR A 56 2.41 19.76 -14.57
C THR A 56 2.94 20.32 -15.89
N GLU A 57 2.15 21.11 -16.62
CA GLU A 57 2.58 21.75 -17.87
C GLU A 57 3.75 22.71 -17.64
N LYS A 58 3.75 23.48 -16.55
CA LYS A 58 4.87 24.38 -16.21
C LYS A 58 6.14 23.62 -15.84
N GLU A 59 6.02 22.48 -15.20
CA GLU A 59 7.16 21.63 -14.84
C GLU A 59 7.71 20.88 -16.06
N GLN A 60 6.82 20.40 -16.94
CA GLN A 60 7.19 19.61 -18.11
C GLN A 60 7.62 20.45 -19.32
N LEU A 61 7.08 21.66 -19.46
CA LEU A 61 7.35 22.58 -20.57
C LEU A 61 7.67 23.99 -20.03
N PRO A 62 8.82 24.17 -19.35
CA PRO A 62 9.20 25.46 -18.78
C PRO A 62 9.35 26.56 -19.85
N ASP A 63 9.77 26.20 -21.07
CA ASP A 63 9.91 27.11 -22.22
C ASP A 63 8.62 27.25 -23.05
N GLY A 64 7.51 26.64 -22.60
CA GLY A 64 6.22 26.66 -23.28
C GLY A 64 6.03 25.52 -24.32
N PRO A 65 4.84 25.40 -24.92
CA PRO A 65 4.55 24.39 -25.92
C PRO A 65 5.50 24.52 -27.11
N ALA A 66 6.16 23.41 -27.48
CA ALA A 66 7.01 23.36 -28.66
C ALA A 66 6.25 23.87 -29.89
N ALA A 67 6.90 24.73 -30.68
CA ALA A 67 6.31 25.26 -31.90
C ALA A 67 5.77 24.11 -32.75
N ARG A 68 4.50 24.20 -33.18
CA ARG A 68 3.91 23.16 -34.03
C ARG A 68 4.81 22.96 -35.25
N PRO A 69 5.35 21.76 -35.49
CA PRO A 69 6.25 21.54 -36.60
C PRO A 69 5.50 21.82 -37.91
N ALA A 70 6.13 22.56 -38.81
CA ALA A 70 5.55 22.96 -40.09
C ALA A 70 5.21 21.78 -41.03
N ALA A 71 5.53 20.55 -40.63
CA ALA A 71 5.43 19.32 -41.42
C ALA A 71 4.37 18.32 -40.90
N MET A 72 3.31 18.76 -40.20
CA MET A 72 2.19 17.88 -39.89
C MET A 72 1.55 17.33 -41.18
N GLY A 73 1.69 16.02 -41.43
CA GLY A 73 1.17 15.33 -42.62
C GLY A 73 2.19 14.50 -43.41
N GLN A 74 3.46 14.48 -43.00
CA GLN A 74 4.47 13.59 -43.59
C GLN A 74 4.38 12.17 -43.00
N TYR A 75 4.70 11.15 -43.80
CA TYR A 75 4.66 9.74 -43.40
C TYR A 75 5.84 9.43 -42.46
N GLU A 76 5.67 9.70 -41.16
CA GLU A 76 6.73 9.55 -40.17
C GLU A 76 6.96 8.07 -39.80
N ILE A 77 8.22 7.64 -39.87
CA ILE A 77 8.70 6.38 -39.30
C ILE A 77 8.60 6.53 -37.78
N GLY A 78 7.86 5.63 -37.14
CA GLY A 78 7.64 5.62 -35.69
C GLY A 78 8.90 5.33 -34.90
N ILE A 79 9.79 6.32 -34.75
CA ILE A 79 10.74 6.36 -33.65
C ILE A 79 10.02 7.08 -32.52
N VAL A 80 9.34 6.26 -31.73
CA VAL A 80 8.64 6.62 -30.49
C VAL A 80 9.53 7.56 -29.67
N ASN A 81 8.97 8.72 -29.32
CA ASN A 81 9.47 9.61 -28.26
C ASN A 81 9.45 8.82 -26.93
N GLN A 82 10.39 7.91 -26.74
CA GLN A 82 10.57 7.24 -25.46
C GLN A 82 11.27 8.24 -24.54
N ARG A 83 10.56 8.65 -23.49
CA ARG A 83 11.07 9.47 -22.40
C ARG A 83 12.40 8.86 -21.94
N LEU A 84 13.45 9.68 -21.80
CA LEU A 84 14.60 9.30 -20.98
C LEU A 84 14.03 9.02 -19.59
N PHE A 85 13.95 7.75 -19.20
CA PHE A 85 13.63 7.39 -17.83
C PHE A 85 14.70 8.06 -16.95
N GLU A 86 14.29 8.96 -16.06
CA GLU A 86 15.18 9.38 -14.99
C GLU A 86 15.56 8.14 -14.23
N GLN A 87 16.86 7.83 -14.25
CA GLN A 87 17.38 6.67 -13.57
C GLN A 87 17.20 6.92 -12.07
N ASP A 88 16.26 6.22 -11.43
CA ASP A 88 16.06 6.32 -9.98
C ASP A 88 17.29 5.74 -9.26
N PHE A 89 18.06 6.62 -8.63
CA PHE A 89 19.26 6.27 -7.87
C PHE A 89 18.98 6.05 -6.39
N HIS A 90 17.75 6.23 -5.90
CA HIS A 90 17.44 6.10 -4.46
C HIS A 90 17.70 4.68 -3.95
N ALA A 91 17.37 3.66 -4.75
CA ALA A 91 17.69 2.27 -4.39
C ALA A 91 19.20 2.05 -4.27
N LYS A 92 20.00 2.57 -5.23
CA LYS A 92 21.46 2.47 -5.20
C LYS A 92 22.04 3.17 -3.98
N GLN A 93 21.57 4.38 -3.67
CA GLN A 93 22.02 5.15 -2.51
C GLN A 93 21.70 4.45 -1.18
N LYS A 94 20.50 3.87 -1.06
CA LYS A 94 20.09 3.13 0.14
C LYS A 94 20.94 1.87 0.34
N ILE A 95 21.17 1.12 -0.74
CA ILE A 95 22.02 -0.09 -0.70
C ILE A 95 23.46 0.30 -0.35
N SER A 96 24.03 1.34 -0.96
CA SER A 96 25.40 1.77 -0.65
C SER A 96 25.55 2.23 0.80
N ALA A 97 24.56 2.93 1.35
CA ALA A 97 24.60 3.36 2.74
C ALA A 97 24.51 2.19 3.72
N GLN A 98 23.68 1.19 3.43
CA GLN A 98 23.58 -0.04 4.23
C GLN A 98 24.87 -0.87 4.14
N GLN A 99 25.43 -1.02 2.94
CA GLN A 99 26.70 -1.71 2.72
C GLN A 99 27.83 -1.03 3.51
N GLN A 100 27.88 0.30 3.48
CA GLN A 100 28.86 1.10 4.22
C GLN A 100 28.74 0.90 5.74
N ALA A 101 27.51 0.82 6.26
CA ALA A 101 27.26 0.56 7.68
C ALA A 101 27.69 -0.85 8.11
N LEU A 102 27.49 -1.87 7.25
CA LEU A 102 27.94 -3.24 7.51
C LEU A 102 29.47 -3.37 7.51
N HIS A 103 30.16 -2.67 6.61
CA HIS A 103 31.62 -2.67 6.54
C HIS A 103 32.28 -1.91 7.70
N ASN A 104 31.73 -0.77 8.09
CA ASN A 104 32.34 0.07 9.13
C ASN A 104 31.98 -0.37 10.57
N GLY A 105 31.05 -1.32 10.72
CA GLY A 105 30.42 -1.62 12.00
C GLY A 105 29.40 -0.52 12.36
N TRP A 106 28.32 -0.92 13.02
CA TRP A 106 27.25 0.00 13.39
C TRP A 106 27.08 0.04 14.91
N GLY A 107 26.60 1.17 15.43
CA GLY A 107 26.35 1.38 16.85
C GLY A 107 25.52 2.64 17.10
N ASP A 108 24.87 2.70 18.25
CA ASP A 108 23.93 3.78 18.60
C ASP A 108 24.60 5.12 18.95
N GLN A 109 25.92 5.13 19.16
CA GLN A 109 26.70 6.33 19.46
C GLN A 109 27.72 6.64 18.35
N PRO A 110 27.77 7.90 17.86
CA PRO A 110 28.76 8.30 16.87
C PRO A 110 30.19 8.11 17.42
N GLY A 111 31.00 7.33 16.71
CA GLY A 111 32.39 7.04 17.06
C GLY A 111 32.63 5.72 17.80
N VAL A 112 31.59 4.94 18.12
CA VAL A 112 31.73 3.62 18.75
C VAL A 112 30.98 2.57 17.93
N ALA A 113 31.71 1.67 17.26
CA ALA A 113 31.11 0.50 16.63
C ALA A 113 30.65 -0.46 17.74
N ALA A 114 29.35 -0.45 18.05
CA ALA A 114 28.77 -1.30 19.08
C ALA A 114 28.70 -2.77 18.65
N HIS A 115 28.72 -3.04 17.35
CA HIS A 115 28.67 -4.39 16.77
C HIS A 115 29.87 -4.67 15.86
N PRO A 116 30.37 -5.92 15.82
CA PRO A 116 31.47 -6.31 14.95
C PRO A 116 31.10 -6.05 13.49
N ASN A 117 32.08 -5.63 12.70
CA ASN A 117 31.86 -5.46 11.26
C ASN A 117 31.61 -6.81 10.57
N LEU A 118 31.08 -6.76 9.35
CA LEU A 118 30.74 -7.97 8.59
C LEU A 118 31.93 -8.93 8.45
N ASP A 119 33.13 -8.41 8.21
CA ASP A 119 34.33 -9.21 8.01
C ASP A 119 34.72 -9.99 9.29
N GLN A 120 34.65 -9.34 10.46
CA GLN A 120 34.89 -10.00 11.75
C GLN A 120 33.80 -11.03 12.07
N ALA A 121 32.55 -10.75 11.72
CA ALA A 121 31.45 -11.68 11.91
C ALA A 121 31.62 -12.94 11.04
N MET A 122 32.01 -12.76 9.77
CA MET A 122 32.30 -13.89 8.87
C MET A 122 33.48 -14.73 9.37
N GLU A 123 34.56 -14.10 9.82
CA GLU A 123 35.74 -14.81 10.32
C GLU A 123 35.38 -15.66 11.55
N ARG A 124 34.55 -15.15 12.46
CA ARG A 124 34.05 -15.93 13.61
C ARG A 124 33.28 -17.17 13.16
N VAL A 125 32.35 -17.02 12.21
CA VAL A 125 31.56 -18.14 11.68
C VAL A 125 32.45 -19.19 11.02
N ILE A 126 33.45 -18.77 10.24
CA ILE A 126 34.41 -19.69 9.60
C ILE A 126 35.25 -20.41 10.67
N SER A 127 35.69 -19.69 11.70
CA SER A 127 36.48 -20.26 12.80
C SER A 127 35.68 -21.29 13.61
N ASP A 128 34.40 -21.01 13.87
CA ASP A 128 33.50 -21.91 14.59
C ASP A 128 33.14 -23.13 13.73
N ALA A 129 32.92 -22.95 12.43
CA ALA A 129 32.67 -24.05 11.49
C ALA A 129 33.89 -24.98 11.32
N ARG A 130 35.11 -24.46 11.51
CA ARG A 130 36.35 -25.26 11.51
C ARG A 130 36.61 -25.95 12.84
N ARG A 131 35.89 -25.59 13.90
CA ARG A 131 36.04 -26.22 15.21
C ARG A 131 35.36 -27.58 15.20
N ALA A 132 36.10 -28.64 15.50
CA ALA A 132 35.51 -29.97 15.63
C ALA A 132 34.43 -29.96 16.72
N PRO A 133 33.30 -30.66 16.54
CA PRO A 133 32.26 -30.73 17.56
C PRO A 133 32.86 -31.24 18.88
N PRO A 134 32.43 -30.70 20.04
CA PRO A 134 32.91 -31.15 21.32
C PRO A 134 32.66 -32.66 21.45
N PRO A 135 33.61 -33.43 22.02
CA PRO A 135 33.39 -34.85 22.26
C PRO A 135 32.10 -35.03 23.07
N PRO A 136 31.29 -36.07 22.76
CA PRO A 136 30.07 -36.33 23.51
C PRO A 136 30.41 -36.43 25.01
N PRO A 137 29.55 -35.92 25.91
CA PRO A 137 29.78 -36.03 27.34
C PRO A 137 29.98 -37.50 27.72
N PRO A 138 30.91 -37.82 28.65
CA PRO A 138 31.09 -39.19 29.10
C PRO A 138 29.76 -39.74 29.60
N ALA A 139 29.44 -40.97 29.20
CA ALA A 139 28.22 -41.66 29.60
C ALA A 139 28.11 -41.64 31.14
N PRO A 140 26.91 -41.43 31.71
CA PRO A 140 26.72 -41.45 33.16
C PRO A 140 27.22 -42.79 33.72
N GLU A 141 28.20 -42.71 34.62
CA GLU A 141 28.67 -43.84 35.39
C GLU A 141 27.50 -44.31 36.28
N THR A 142 27.01 -45.53 36.02
CA THR A 142 25.94 -46.16 36.78
C THR A 142 26.37 -46.31 38.24
N ALA A 143 25.89 -45.42 39.11
CA ALA A 143 26.07 -45.55 40.54
C ALA A 143 25.14 -46.68 41.07
N PRO A 144 25.65 -47.62 41.89
CA PRO A 144 24.88 -48.73 42.43
C PRO A 144 23.78 -48.24 43.39
N GLU A 145 22.59 -48.86 43.27
CA GLU A 145 21.42 -48.63 44.11
C GLU A 145 21.79 -48.64 45.60
N SER A 146 21.48 -47.55 46.30
CA SER A 146 21.51 -47.49 47.77
C SER A 146 20.09 -47.58 48.32
N PRO A 147 19.85 -48.39 49.38
CA PRO A 147 18.53 -48.86 49.78
C PRO A 147 17.68 -47.79 50.49
N SER A 148 16.37 -47.91 50.28
CA SER A 148 15.32 -47.05 50.84
C SER A 148 15.33 -46.97 52.37
N PRO A 149 15.18 -45.77 52.98
CA PRO A 149 15.05 -45.63 54.43
C PRO A 149 13.59 -45.89 54.89
N THR A 150 13.42 -46.96 55.66
CA THR A 150 12.25 -47.20 56.52
C THR A 150 12.18 -46.10 57.59
N SER A 151 11.00 -45.51 57.78
CA SER A 151 10.66 -44.59 58.87
C SER A 151 9.54 -45.17 59.76
N PRO A 152 9.46 -44.77 61.04
CA PRO A 152 9.38 -45.70 62.19
C PRO A 152 7.99 -45.77 62.87
N PRO A 153 7.80 -46.66 63.88
CA PRO A 153 6.51 -46.91 64.53
C PRO A 153 6.13 -45.87 65.59
N ARG A 154 4.86 -45.95 66.01
CA ARG A 154 4.06 -45.05 66.87
C ARG A 154 4.68 -44.66 68.21
#